data_AF-A0A6I3GMR6-F1
#
_entry.id   AF-A0A6I3GMR6-F1
#
_cell.length_a   1.000
_cell.length_b   1.000
_cell.length_c   1.000
_cell.angle_alpha   90.00
_cell.angle_beta   90.00
_cell.angle_gamma   90.00
#
_symmetry.space_group_name_H-M   'P 1'
#
loop_
_entity.id
_entity.type
_entity.pdbx_description
1 polymer ?
#
loop_
_entity_poly.entity_id
_entity_poly.type
_entity_poly.pdbx_seq_one_letter_code
_entity_poly.pdbx_strand_id
1 'polypeptide(L)'
;MKKFKYSSITAGILAIGMATATLGAIPASASYVESCYEQNCTIWFSHTGGLQQWNPPINARNMTFQISGGQGGKSGGQGGRVTGTLTQIPSTLYIAVAGAGITGQSAAGGFNGGGQAGSGSNNEGSGGGSSDIRLGADVESRIVVAGGGGGRGAGITLTPSPGGGLIAAAGKDGQAKGGGGGSQTSGGSGGLANGTGTSGSAGSLLTGGTGGSSNLYGGGGGGGGYYGGGGGGSDTDSSGNDAGAGGGGSSFADTLYTSNITHFTGVKSGHGMVMIEYQLVPLFQSIGAQTPLTNASSIDFQIQLSDPFPGFSANIIELIGDPGTCQPGTLSGSGTSLVYTVTDCLEGEVGISIPANSIAEQSYSGPEITQSSNMVTVDRTAPAVSDITQENSELIIPISEPVLPPQADNYGFTSSNSACQVDSVTASSDQLWLATLSGCEGSSFSFTIVANSVVDLAGNTGPNADTSFAVTVP
;
A
#
# COMPACT_ATOMS: atom_id res chain seq x y z
N MET A 1 -12.71 -2.67 85.26
CA MET A 1 -11.75 -2.46 84.15
C MET A 1 -12.50 -1.85 82.98
N LYS A 2 -11.96 -0.75 82.43
CA LYS A 2 -12.65 0.20 81.57
C LYS A 2 -12.86 -0.34 80.15
N LYS A 3 -14.05 -0.06 79.62
CA LYS A 3 -14.52 -0.30 78.24
C LYS A 3 -13.65 0.46 77.23
N PHE A 4 -13.30 -0.17 76.11
CA PHE A 4 -12.88 0.52 74.89
C PHE A 4 -14.01 0.45 73.85
N LYS A 5 -14.43 1.63 73.38
CA LYS A 5 -15.30 1.87 72.21
C LYS A 5 -14.43 1.87 70.95
N TYR A 6 -14.92 1.31 69.84
CA TYR A 6 -14.80 1.84 68.46
C TYR A 6 -15.97 1.23 67.65
N SER A 7 -17.01 2.01 67.38
CA SER A 7 -17.25 2.82 66.17
C SER A 7 -17.70 1.97 64.98
N SER A 8 -18.99 2.11 64.66
CA SER A 8 -19.71 1.52 63.54
C SER A 8 -19.32 2.17 62.22
N ILE A 9 -18.87 1.38 61.25
CA ILE A 9 -18.80 1.78 59.84
C ILE A 9 -19.76 0.89 59.06
N THR A 10 -20.82 1.50 58.56
CA THR A 10 -21.81 0.94 57.66
C THR A 10 -21.14 0.61 56.32
N ALA A 11 -20.95 -0.67 56.02
CA ALA A 11 -20.47 -1.11 54.70
C ALA A 11 -21.67 -1.21 53.74
N GLY A 12 -21.84 -0.17 52.91
CA GLY A 12 -22.75 -0.19 51.77
C GLY A 12 -22.29 -1.21 50.73
N ILE A 13 -23.22 -2.04 50.28
CA ILE A 13 -23.05 -2.99 49.18
C ILE A 13 -22.77 -2.19 47.91
N LEU A 14 -21.54 -2.22 47.42
CA LEU A 14 -21.20 -1.78 46.07
C LEU A 14 -21.16 -3.01 45.17
N ALA A 15 -22.24 -3.20 44.40
CA ALA A 15 -22.28 -4.16 43.32
C ALA A 15 -21.30 -3.69 42.22
N ILE A 16 -20.08 -4.25 42.23
CA ILE A 16 -19.16 -4.11 41.12
C ILE A 16 -19.68 -5.00 40.00
N GLY A 17 -20.38 -4.40 39.04
CA GLY A 17 -20.63 -5.03 37.76
C GLY A 17 -19.29 -5.37 37.12
N MET A 18 -18.98 -6.65 36.98
CA MET A 18 -17.88 -7.10 36.14
C MET A 18 -18.26 -6.80 34.70
N ALA A 19 -17.87 -5.62 34.21
CA ALA A 19 -17.73 -5.40 32.78
C ALA A 19 -16.61 -6.35 32.33
N THR A 20 -16.99 -7.45 31.67
CA THR A 20 -16.06 -8.24 30.87
C THR A 20 -15.57 -7.33 29.76
N ALA A 21 -14.45 -6.65 29.98
CA ALA A 21 -13.68 -6.07 28.90
C ALA A 21 -13.24 -7.26 28.03
N THR A 22 -13.93 -7.47 26.92
CA THR A 22 -13.39 -8.26 25.81
C THR A 22 -12.11 -7.56 25.39
N LEU A 23 -10.97 -8.05 25.85
CA LEU A 23 -9.69 -7.78 25.21
C LEU A 23 -9.83 -8.30 23.78
N GLY A 24 -10.22 -7.41 22.86
CA GLY A 24 -10.05 -7.67 21.44
C GLY A 24 -8.59 -8.00 21.26
N ALA A 25 -8.29 -9.21 20.79
CA ALA A 25 -6.92 -9.62 20.51
C ALA A 25 -6.35 -8.61 19.52
N ILE A 26 -5.44 -7.76 19.99
CA ILE A 26 -4.71 -6.86 19.11
C ILE A 26 -3.96 -7.79 18.14
N PRO A 27 -4.15 -7.64 16.82
CA PRO A 27 -3.43 -8.48 15.87
C PRO A 27 -1.94 -8.37 16.16
N ALA A 28 -1.27 -9.52 16.26
CA ALA A 28 0.16 -9.54 16.48
C ALA A 28 0.85 -8.87 15.29
N SER A 29 1.96 -8.17 15.53
CA SER A 29 2.85 -7.72 14.46
C SER A 29 3.15 -8.92 13.55
N ALA A 30 2.93 -8.77 12.25
CA ALA A 30 3.03 -9.89 11.34
C ALA A 30 4.46 -10.46 11.32
N SER A 31 4.56 -11.78 11.38
CA SER A 31 5.83 -12.53 11.32
C SER A 31 5.99 -13.08 9.91
N TYR A 32 6.46 -12.21 9.03
CA TYR A 32 6.75 -12.52 7.64
C TYR A 32 8.20 -12.24 7.27
N VAL A 33 8.65 -12.91 6.22
CA VAL A 33 9.91 -12.60 5.54
C VAL A 33 9.54 -12.11 4.15
N GLU A 34 10.06 -10.93 3.79
CA GLU A 34 9.89 -10.34 2.47
C GLU A 34 11.23 -10.31 1.74
N SER A 35 11.20 -10.65 0.45
CA SER A 35 12.36 -10.62 -0.44
C SER A 35 11.94 -10.04 -1.77
N CYS A 36 12.59 -8.95 -2.16
CA CYS A 36 12.40 -8.31 -3.46
C CYS A 36 13.66 -8.45 -4.31
N TYR A 37 13.49 -8.82 -5.57
CA TYR A 37 14.53 -8.77 -6.58
C TYR A 37 13.99 -7.97 -7.77
N GLU A 38 14.66 -6.85 -8.06
CA GLU A 38 14.15 -5.82 -8.97
C GLU A 38 12.74 -5.38 -8.55
N GLN A 39 11.74 -5.52 -9.42
CA GLN A 39 10.36 -5.13 -9.14
C GLN A 39 9.50 -6.28 -8.61
N ASN A 40 10.03 -7.50 -8.51
CA ASN A 40 9.26 -8.66 -8.08
C ASN A 40 9.53 -8.95 -6.60
N CYS A 41 8.47 -8.95 -5.79
CA CYS A 41 8.54 -9.21 -4.37
C CYS A 41 7.79 -10.48 -4.00
N THR A 42 8.37 -11.27 -3.12
CA THR A 42 7.74 -12.44 -2.49
C THR A 42 7.72 -12.26 -0.98
N ILE A 43 6.56 -12.47 -0.38
CA ILE A 43 6.36 -12.43 1.07
C ILE A 43 5.89 -13.80 1.58
N TRP A 44 6.48 -14.25 2.69
CA TRP A 44 6.19 -15.54 3.32
C TRP A 44 5.70 -15.31 4.75
N PHE A 45 4.45 -15.69 5.02
CA PHE A 45 3.89 -15.69 6.37
C PHE A 45 4.04 -17.07 7.02
N SER A 46 4.53 -17.06 8.26
CA SER A 46 4.72 -18.24 9.09
C SER A 46 3.62 -18.36 10.15
N HIS A 47 3.45 -19.56 10.72
CA HIS A 47 2.49 -19.78 11.80
C HIS A 47 2.91 -19.07 13.09
N THR A 48 2.05 -18.17 13.58
CA THR A 48 2.21 -17.45 14.85
C THR A 48 1.21 -17.87 15.92
N GLY A 49 0.18 -18.66 15.57
CA GLY A 49 -0.95 -18.96 16.45
C GLY A 49 -1.98 -17.84 16.61
N GLY A 50 -1.90 -16.78 15.78
CA GLY A 50 -2.80 -15.65 15.78
C GLY A 50 -2.98 -15.02 14.40
N LEU A 51 -3.91 -14.06 14.31
CA LEU A 51 -4.12 -13.26 13.09
C LEU A 51 -2.98 -12.26 12.92
N GLN A 52 -2.45 -12.16 11.71
CA GLN A 52 -1.38 -11.24 11.33
C GLN A 52 -1.94 -10.18 10.38
N GLN A 53 -1.55 -8.92 10.56
CA GLN A 53 -1.96 -7.84 9.67
C GLN A 53 -0.81 -7.43 8.75
N TRP A 54 -1.08 -7.30 7.45
CA TRP A 54 -0.13 -6.81 6.46
C TRP A 54 -0.75 -5.69 5.63
N ASN A 55 0.05 -4.66 5.36
CA ASN A 55 -0.33 -3.53 4.52
C ASN A 55 0.47 -3.63 3.21
N PRO A 56 -0.15 -4.10 2.11
CA PRO A 56 0.51 -4.11 0.82
C PRO A 56 1.06 -2.73 0.45
N PRO A 57 2.23 -2.64 -0.22
CA PRO A 57 2.68 -1.39 -0.80
C PRO A 57 1.62 -0.81 -1.75
N ILE A 58 1.41 0.50 -1.71
CA ILE A 58 0.40 1.19 -2.53
C ILE A 58 0.62 0.99 -4.03
N ASN A 59 1.87 0.76 -4.40
CA ASN A 59 2.34 0.50 -5.75
C ASN A 59 2.50 -0.99 -6.07
N ALA A 60 1.96 -1.90 -5.25
CA ALA A 60 1.90 -3.31 -5.60
C ALA A 60 0.89 -3.54 -6.75
N ARG A 61 1.22 -4.43 -7.68
CA ARG A 61 0.40 -4.88 -8.80
C ARG A 61 0.53 -6.39 -8.98
N ASN A 62 -0.37 -6.99 -9.76
CA ASN A 62 -0.33 -8.40 -10.16
C ASN A 62 -0.16 -9.38 -8.97
N MET A 63 -0.91 -9.15 -7.88
CA MET A 63 -0.74 -9.90 -6.64
C MET A 63 -1.29 -11.33 -6.77
N THR A 64 -0.41 -12.32 -6.67
CA THR A 64 -0.75 -13.74 -6.61
C THR A 64 -0.53 -14.30 -5.22
N PHE A 65 -1.20 -15.41 -4.91
CA PHE A 65 -1.07 -16.08 -3.62
C PHE A 65 -0.95 -17.59 -3.77
N GLN A 66 -0.27 -18.21 -2.81
CA GLN A 66 -0.32 -19.63 -2.53
C GLN A 66 -0.51 -19.83 -1.02
N ILE A 67 -1.63 -20.42 -0.63
CA ILE A 67 -1.97 -20.63 0.78
C ILE A 67 -2.15 -22.11 1.07
N SER A 68 -1.60 -22.60 2.18
CA SER A 68 -1.66 -24.01 2.56
C SER A 68 -2.14 -24.21 3.99
N GLY A 69 -3.03 -25.17 4.21
CA GLY A 69 -3.55 -25.56 5.52
C GLY A 69 -2.53 -26.38 6.34
N GLY A 70 -2.86 -26.64 7.60
CA GLY A 70 -2.02 -27.40 8.52
C GLY A 70 -2.27 -28.91 8.43
N GLN A 71 -1.24 -29.69 8.72
CA GLN A 71 -1.35 -31.14 8.84
C GLN A 71 -2.08 -31.55 10.13
N GLY A 72 -2.84 -32.65 10.11
CA GLY A 72 -3.40 -33.28 11.31
C GLY A 72 -2.36 -34.00 12.17
N GLY A 73 -2.62 -34.13 13.47
CA GLY A 73 -1.76 -34.80 14.44
C GLY A 73 -1.57 -36.29 14.19
N LYS A 74 -0.54 -36.88 14.81
CA LYS A 74 -0.12 -38.30 14.66
C LYS A 74 0.23 -38.66 13.20
N SER A 75 0.94 -37.77 12.50
CA SER A 75 1.17 -37.86 11.06
C SER A 75 -0.13 -37.95 10.27
N GLY A 76 -1.11 -37.15 10.67
CA GLY A 76 -2.43 -37.04 10.06
C GLY A 76 -2.39 -36.44 8.67
N GLY A 77 -3.58 -36.15 8.14
CA GLY A 77 -3.78 -35.62 6.80
C GLY A 77 -2.93 -34.40 6.55
N GLN A 78 -2.29 -34.33 5.38
CA GLN A 78 -1.63 -33.10 4.97
C GLN A 78 -2.68 -32.02 4.68
N GLY A 79 -2.34 -30.76 4.91
CA GLY A 79 -3.20 -29.62 4.59
C GLY A 79 -3.32 -29.42 3.07
N GLY A 80 -4.46 -28.90 2.63
CA GLY A 80 -4.70 -28.51 1.25
C GLY A 80 -3.93 -27.25 0.86
N ARG A 81 -3.98 -26.90 -0.43
CA ARG A 81 -3.43 -25.64 -0.95
C ARG A 81 -4.43 -24.95 -1.87
N VAL A 82 -4.47 -23.63 -1.85
CA VAL A 82 -5.16 -22.80 -2.85
C VAL A 82 -4.16 -21.85 -3.47
N THR A 83 -4.17 -21.72 -4.79
CA THR A 83 -3.37 -20.75 -5.53
C THR A 83 -4.29 -19.88 -6.37
N GLY A 84 -3.91 -18.63 -6.62
CA GLY A 84 -4.68 -17.72 -7.46
C GLY A 84 -4.13 -16.29 -7.47
N THR A 85 -4.94 -15.37 -7.99
CA THR A 85 -4.62 -13.95 -8.10
C THR A 85 -5.70 -13.14 -7.38
N LEU A 86 -5.31 -12.07 -6.67
CA LEU A 86 -6.29 -11.08 -6.19
C LEU A 86 -6.71 -10.19 -7.34
N THR A 87 -8.03 -9.98 -7.50
CA THR A 87 -8.55 -9.09 -8.56
C THR A 87 -8.33 -7.62 -8.23
N GLN A 88 -8.22 -7.28 -6.95
CA GLN A 88 -7.87 -5.96 -6.42
C GLN A 88 -6.95 -6.12 -5.22
N ILE A 89 -6.02 -5.17 -5.03
CA ILE A 89 -5.08 -5.18 -3.90
C ILE A 89 -5.62 -4.20 -2.85
N PRO A 90 -6.15 -4.67 -1.71
CA PRO A 90 -6.62 -3.78 -0.66
C PRO A 90 -5.44 -3.17 0.11
N SER A 91 -5.68 -2.04 0.78
CA SER A 91 -4.68 -1.36 1.61
C SER A 91 -4.29 -2.14 2.87
N THR A 92 -5.11 -3.12 3.28
CA THR A 92 -4.86 -4.00 4.42
C THR A 92 -5.36 -5.41 4.11
N LEU A 93 -4.54 -6.40 4.45
CA LEU A 93 -4.89 -7.81 4.47
C LEU A 93 -4.66 -8.38 5.86
N TYR A 94 -5.51 -9.32 6.27
CA TYR A 94 -5.32 -10.11 7.48
C TYR A 94 -5.05 -11.56 7.10
N ILE A 95 -4.00 -12.13 7.69
CA ILE A 95 -3.46 -13.43 7.33
C ILE A 95 -3.51 -14.33 8.56
N ALA A 96 -4.21 -15.45 8.46
CA ALA A 96 -4.12 -16.52 9.44
C ALA A 96 -3.37 -17.69 8.81
N VAL A 97 -2.28 -18.13 9.45
CA VAL A 97 -1.51 -19.29 8.98
C VAL A 97 -1.81 -20.47 9.88
N ALA A 98 -2.23 -21.59 9.30
CA ALA A 98 -2.70 -22.77 10.03
C ALA A 98 -1.69 -23.35 11.02
N GLY A 99 -2.19 -23.78 12.18
CA GLY A 99 -1.43 -24.65 13.09
C GLY A 99 -1.49 -26.10 12.64
N ALA A 100 -0.40 -26.84 12.84
CA ALA A 100 -0.44 -28.31 12.77
C ALA A 100 -1.21 -28.87 13.96
N GLY A 101 -1.93 -29.98 13.75
CA GLY A 101 -2.45 -30.80 14.82
C GLY A 101 -1.33 -31.50 15.58
N ILE A 102 -1.64 -31.94 16.79
CA ILE A 102 -0.71 -32.58 17.72
C ILE A 102 -1.25 -33.95 18.13
N THR A 103 -0.39 -34.77 18.72
CA THR A 103 -0.74 -36.10 19.23
C THR A 103 -0.97 -36.05 20.73
N GLY A 104 -2.04 -36.70 21.19
CA GLY A 104 -2.33 -36.89 22.60
C GLY A 104 -3.82 -36.99 22.87
N GLN A 105 -4.13 -37.45 24.08
CA GLN A 105 -5.50 -37.50 24.58
C GLN A 105 -6.08 -36.09 24.67
N SER A 106 -7.26 -35.90 24.07
CA SER A 106 -7.97 -34.61 24.04
C SER A 106 -7.09 -33.45 23.55
N ALA A 107 -6.09 -33.76 22.73
CA ALA A 107 -5.14 -32.77 22.25
C ALA A 107 -5.87 -31.71 21.43
N ALA A 108 -5.56 -30.44 21.70
CA ALA A 108 -6.17 -29.31 21.00
C ALA A 108 -5.88 -29.41 19.50
N GLY A 109 -6.86 -29.00 18.68
CA GLY A 109 -6.67 -28.90 17.24
C GLY A 109 -5.69 -27.78 16.86
N GLY A 110 -5.15 -27.88 15.65
CA GLY A 110 -4.28 -26.86 15.08
C GLY A 110 -4.99 -25.50 14.99
N PHE A 111 -4.22 -24.43 15.20
CA PHE A 111 -4.71 -23.05 15.17
C PHE A 111 -5.52 -22.75 13.90
N ASN A 112 -6.59 -21.96 14.09
CA ASN A 112 -7.56 -21.56 13.09
C ASN A 112 -8.45 -22.73 12.61
N GLY A 113 -9.00 -23.46 13.58
CA GLY A 113 -10.19 -24.29 13.39
C GLY A 113 -9.99 -25.80 13.36
N GLY A 114 -8.81 -26.33 13.72
CA GLY A 114 -8.65 -27.78 13.87
C GLY A 114 -9.52 -28.36 14.99
N GLY A 115 -10.11 -29.54 14.77
CA GLY A 115 -10.88 -30.27 15.77
C GLY A 115 -10.01 -30.95 16.82
N GLN A 116 -10.50 -31.01 18.06
CA GLN A 116 -9.80 -31.71 19.15
C GLN A 116 -9.71 -33.22 18.87
N ALA A 117 -8.62 -33.85 19.31
CA ALA A 117 -8.51 -35.31 19.32
C ALA A 117 -9.49 -35.94 20.31
N GLY A 118 -9.83 -37.21 20.09
CA GLY A 118 -10.52 -38.04 21.07
C GLY A 118 -9.67 -38.39 22.29
N SER A 119 -10.19 -39.28 23.14
CA SER A 119 -9.47 -39.79 24.31
C SER A 119 -9.57 -41.30 24.44
N GLY A 120 -8.57 -41.92 25.10
CA GLY A 120 -8.53 -43.35 25.41
C GLY A 120 -7.10 -43.93 25.48
N SER A 121 -6.26 -43.61 24.50
CA SER A 121 -4.95 -44.27 24.28
C SER A 121 -3.73 -43.37 24.42
N ASN A 122 -3.92 -42.07 24.64
CA ASN A 122 -2.87 -41.03 24.62
C ASN A 122 -2.10 -40.90 23.29
N ASN A 123 -2.61 -41.48 22.21
CA ASN A 123 -1.96 -41.45 20.90
C ASN A 123 -2.86 -40.96 19.76
N GLU A 124 -4.00 -40.35 20.09
CA GLU A 124 -4.93 -39.75 19.14
C GLU A 124 -4.33 -38.50 18.46
N GLY A 125 -4.65 -38.26 17.19
CA GLY A 125 -4.27 -37.06 16.47
C GLY A 125 -5.39 -36.02 16.44
N SER A 126 -5.09 -34.76 16.77
CA SER A 126 -6.01 -33.65 16.56
C SER A 126 -6.03 -33.20 15.09
N GLY A 127 -7.05 -32.45 14.67
CA GLY A 127 -7.13 -31.92 13.32
C GLY A 127 -6.15 -30.77 13.06
N GLY A 128 -5.67 -30.65 11.83
CA GLY A 128 -4.90 -29.48 11.39
C GLY A 128 -5.80 -28.26 11.17
N GLY A 129 -5.26 -27.07 11.36
CA GLY A 129 -5.98 -25.82 11.16
C GLY A 129 -6.06 -25.39 9.69
N SER A 130 -6.83 -24.34 9.43
CA SER A 130 -6.92 -23.70 8.11
C SER A 130 -6.02 -22.46 8.00
N SER A 131 -5.52 -22.17 6.81
CA SER A 131 -4.90 -20.86 6.51
C SER A 131 -5.88 -20.02 5.72
N ASP A 132 -5.92 -18.72 5.96
CA ASP A 132 -6.83 -17.82 5.25
C ASP A 132 -6.26 -16.42 5.01
N ILE A 133 -6.80 -15.77 3.98
CA ILE A 133 -6.61 -14.34 3.68
C ILE A 133 -7.94 -13.65 3.89
N ARG A 134 -7.94 -12.50 4.56
CA ARG A 134 -9.15 -11.72 4.88
C ARG A 134 -9.01 -10.23 4.56
N LEU A 135 -10.16 -9.60 4.33
CA LEU A 135 -10.28 -8.15 4.16
C LEU A 135 -10.48 -7.40 5.50
N GLY A 136 -10.78 -8.12 6.58
CA GLY A 136 -10.98 -7.58 7.92
C GLY A 136 -10.47 -8.53 9.00
N ALA A 137 -10.51 -8.10 10.27
CA ALA A 137 -10.13 -8.96 11.39
C ALA A 137 -11.15 -10.09 11.62
N ASP A 138 -12.40 -9.86 11.23
CA ASP A 138 -13.52 -10.77 11.45
C ASP A 138 -13.43 -12.04 10.60
N VAL A 139 -13.93 -13.12 11.17
CA VAL A 139 -13.98 -14.45 10.55
C VAL A 139 -14.79 -14.47 9.25
N GLU A 140 -15.81 -13.63 9.10
CA GLU A 140 -16.66 -13.58 7.90
C GLU A 140 -15.99 -12.87 6.72
N SER A 141 -14.86 -12.17 6.94
CA SER A 141 -14.16 -11.43 5.89
C SER A 141 -13.13 -12.26 5.10
N ARG A 142 -13.15 -13.60 5.27
CA ARG A 142 -12.26 -14.52 4.58
C ARG A 142 -12.59 -14.59 3.10
N ILE A 143 -11.59 -14.32 2.26
CA ILE A 143 -11.71 -14.37 0.80
C ILE A 143 -11.00 -15.59 0.21
N VAL A 144 -10.08 -16.22 0.94
CA VAL A 144 -9.44 -17.48 0.54
C VAL A 144 -9.20 -18.34 1.77
N VAL A 145 -9.49 -19.65 1.70
CA VAL A 145 -9.25 -20.62 2.78
C VAL A 145 -8.59 -21.88 2.23
N ALA A 146 -7.48 -22.30 2.83
CA ALA A 146 -6.86 -23.61 2.62
C ALA A 146 -7.14 -24.53 3.79
N GLY A 147 -7.90 -25.60 3.54
CA GLY A 147 -8.34 -26.54 4.58
C GLY A 147 -7.20 -27.37 5.16
N GLY A 148 -7.25 -27.60 6.47
CA GLY A 148 -6.37 -28.49 7.22
C GLY A 148 -6.75 -29.96 7.08
N GLY A 149 -5.77 -30.84 7.28
CA GLY A 149 -6.00 -32.28 7.23
C GLY A 149 -6.57 -32.84 8.53
N GLY A 150 -7.25 -33.99 8.44
CA GLY A 150 -7.81 -34.68 9.60
C GLY A 150 -6.73 -35.39 10.42
N GLY A 151 -6.90 -35.41 11.74
CA GLY A 151 -6.07 -36.18 12.65
C GLY A 151 -6.32 -37.68 12.52
N ARG A 152 -5.32 -38.49 12.81
CA ARG A 152 -5.49 -39.96 12.85
C ARG A 152 -6.15 -40.39 14.15
N GLY A 153 -7.00 -41.43 14.07
CA GLY A 153 -7.50 -42.13 15.25
C GLY A 153 -6.39 -42.85 16.00
N ALA A 154 -6.70 -43.24 17.23
CA ALA A 154 -5.87 -44.10 18.04
C ALA A 154 -5.63 -45.47 17.39
N GLY A 155 -4.52 -46.12 17.76
CA GLY A 155 -4.22 -47.49 17.33
C GLY A 155 -3.51 -47.66 15.96
N ILE A 156 -3.69 -48.81 15.28
CA ILE A 156 -2.90 -49.27 14.14
C ILE A 156 -3.14 -48.46 12.87
N THR A 157 -2.06 -48.31 12.09
CA THR A 157 -1.87 -47.29 11.05
C THR A 157 -2.99 -47.17 10.02
N LEU A 158 -3.92 -46.24 10.25
CA LEU A 158 -4.90 -45.82 9.25
C LEU A 158 -4.30 -44.78 8.30
N THR A 159 -4.65 -44.82 7.02
CA THR A 159 -4.21 -43.80 6.06
C THR A 159 -4.79 -42.44 6.46
N PRO A 160 -3.95 -41.39 6.63
CA PRO A 160 -4.42 -40.06 6.98
C PRO A 160 -5.31 -39.44 5.87
N SER A 161 -6.23 -38.56 6.25
CA SER A 161 -7.18 -37.93 5.30
C SER A 161 -6.84 -36.47 5.03
N PRO A 162 -6.45 -36.11 3.79
CA PRO A 162 -5.99 -34.77 3.46
C PRO A 162 -7.09 -33.72 3.54
N GLY A 163 -6.70 -32.49 3.87
CA GLY A 163 -7.51 -31.29 3.72
C GLY A 163 -7.45 -30.70 2.31
N GLY A 164 -8.31 -29.72 2.04
CA GLY A 164 -8.36 -28.98 0.79
C GLY A 164 -9.37 -29.52 -0.22
N GLY A 165 -9.39 -28.90 -1.41
CA GLY A 165 -10.44 -29.11 -2.41
C GLY A 165 -11.77 -28.46 -2.00
N LEU A 166 -12.70 -28.34 -2.96
CA LEU A 166 -14.04 -27.83 -2.66
C LEU A 166 -14.83 -28.80 -1.76
N ILE A 167 -14.50 -30.09 -1.84
CA ILE A 167 -14.96 -31.14 -0.94
C ILE A 167 -13.71 -31.88 -0.48
N ALA A 168 -13.47 -31.88 0.83
CA ALA A 168 -12.31 -32.53 1.41
C ALA A 168 -12.52 -34.04 1.54
N ALA A 169 -11.42 -34.77 1.74
CA ALA A 169 -11.47 -36.21 1.91
C ALA A 169 -12.06 -36.58 3.28
N ALA A 170 -12.95 -37.58 3.28
CA ALA A 170 -13.40 -38.21 4.52
C ALA A 170 -12.25 -38.96 5.20
N GLY A 171 -12.30 -38.99 6.53
CA GLY A 171 -11.53 -39.85 7.42
C GLY A 171 -11.63 -41.31 6.99
N LYS A 172 -10.53 -42.05 7.08
CA LYS A 172 -10.60 -43.51 6.89
C LYS A 172 -11.25 -44.19 8.08
N ASP A 173 -12.08 -45.17 7.75
CA ASP A 173 -12.66 -46.11 8.71
C ASP A 173 -11.55 -47.01 9.27
N GLY A 174 -11.58 -47.24 10.58
CA GLY A 174 -11.09 -48.48 11.17
C GLY A 174 -12.30 -49.35 11.51
N GLN A 175 -12.38 -49.85 12.73
CA GLN A 175 -13.58 -50.49 13.28
C GLN A 175 -14.65 -49.46 13.59
N ALA A 176 -14.22 -48.28 14.06
CA ALA A 176 -15.06 -47.10 14.12
C ALA A 176 -15.02 -46.34 12.78
N LYS A 177 -16.09 -45.60 12.49
CA LYS A 177 -16.22 -44.84 11.25
C LYS A 177 -15.34 -43.59 11.27
N GLY A 178 -14.73 -43.28 10.14
CA GLY A 178 -14.06 -42.00 9.92
C GLY A 178 -15.07 -40.85 9.83
N GLY A 179 -14.61 -39.64 10.14
CA GLY A 179 -15.42 -38.43 9.96
C GLY A 179 -15.55 -38.06 8.47
N GLY A 180 -16.66 -37.46 8.07
CA GLY A 180 -16.84 -36.92 6.71
C GLY A 180 -15.90 -35.75 6.44
N GLY A 181 -15.61 -35.48 5.17
CA GLY A 181 -14.89 -34.27 4.76
C GLY A 181 -15.82 -33.05 4.74
N GLY A 182 -15.26 -31.86 5.01
CA GLY A 182 -15.99 -30.61 4.82
C GLY A 182 -16.31 -30.32 3.35
N SER A 183 -17.39 -29.56 3.10
CA SER A 183 -17.82 -29.14 1.76
C SER A 183 -17.87 -27.61 1.63
N GLN A 184 -18.51 -27.09 0.58
CA GLN A 184 -18.76 -25.65 0.43
C GLN A 184 -20.01 -25.17 1.19
N THR A 185 -20.83 -26.07 1.72
CA THR A 185 -22.13 -25.71 2.31
C THR A 185 -22.39 -26.36 3.67
N SER A 186 -21.56 -27.31 4.08
CA SER A 186 -21.72 -28.03 5.34
C SER A 186 -20.40 -28.63 5.82
N GLY A 187 -20.29 -28.77 7.14
CA GLY A 187 -19.22 -29.53 7.77
C GLY A 187 -19.40 -31.03 7.56
N GLY A 188 -18.29 -31.75 7.67
CA GLY A 188 -18.29 -33.20 7.57
C GLY A 188 -19.02 -33.85 8.75
N SER A 189 -19.79 -34.90 8.49
CA SER A 189 -20.47 -35.66 9.54
C SER A 189 -19.48 -36.31 10.50
N GLY A 190 -19.82 -36.41 11.78
CA GLY A 190 -19.02 -37.18 12.74
C GLY A 190 -19.04 -38.69 12.44
N GLY A 191 -17.93 -39.36 12.68
CA GLY A 191 -17.80 -40.80 12.56
C GLY A 191 -18.46 -41.53 13.72
N LEU A 192 -19.26 -42.55 13.42
CA LEU A 192 -19.88 -43.42 14.42
C LEU A 192 -18.84 -44.23 15.21
N ALA A 193 -19.03 -44.33 16.52
CA ALA A 193 -18.23 -45.19 17.39
C ALA A 193 -18.42 -46.68 17.09
N ASN A 194 -17.42 -47.48 17.45
CA ASN A 194 -17.53 -48.91 17.60
C ASN A 194 -17.63 -49.27 19.10
N GLY A 195 -18.65 -50.05 19.46
CA GLY A 195 -18.93 -50.42 20.84
C GLY A 195 -19.52 -49.28 21.68
N THR A 196 -19.11 -49.15 22.93
CA THR A 196 -19.75 -48.25 23.92
C THR A 196 -19.10 -46.87 24.03
N GLY A 197 -18.13 -46.56 23.15
CA GLY A 197 -17.50 -45.24 23.08
C GLY A 197 -18.41 -44.17 22.49
N THR A 198 -17.92 -42.93 22.43
CA THR A 198 -18.66 -41.84 21.78
C THR A 198 -18.28 -41.66 20.32
N SER A 199 -19.26 -41.33 19.48
CA SER A 199 -19.04 -40.93 18.09
C SER A 199 -18.29 -39.59 18.04
N GLY A 200 -17.55 -39.35 16.96
CA GLY A 200 -17.02 -38.02 16.67
C GLY A 200 -18.15 -37.02 16.43
N SER A 201 -17.90 -35.74 16.65
CA SER A 201 -18.83 -34.68 16.30
C SER A 201 -18.69 -34.26 14.84
N ALA A 202 -19.74 -33.66 14.28
CA ALA A 202 -19.69 -33.05 12.97
C ALA A 202 -18.80 -31.79 13.00
N GLY A 203 -18.13 -31.51 11.88
CA GLY A 203 -17.54 -30.19 11.66
C GLY A 203 -18.63 -29.13 11.43
N SER A 204 -18.22 -27.88 11.47
CA SER A 204 -19.07 -26.72 11.19
C SER A 204 -18.32 -25.72 10.30
N LEU A 205 -18.91 -24.55 10.06
CA LEU A 205 -18.18 -23.45 9.41
C LEU A 205 -16.90 -23.17 10.21
N LEU A 206 -15.76 -23.11 9.52
CA LEU A 206 -14.42 -22.86 10.08
C LEU A 206 -13.81 -23.95 10.96
N THR A 207 -14.64 -24.77 11.62
CA THR A 207 -14.19 -25.62 12.73
C THR A 207 -14.36 -27.10 12.42
N GLY A 208 -13.31 -27.88 12.63
CA GLY A 208 -13.35 -29.33 12.56
C GLY A 208 -14.02 -29.97 13.77
N GLY A 209 -14.67 -31.10 13.56
CA GLY A 209 -15.33 -31.88 14.60
C GLY A 209 -14.33 -32.51 15.57
N THR A 210 -14.71 -32.60 16.83
CA THR A 210 -13.96 -33.34 17.87
C THR A 210 -14.04 -34.85 17.65
N GLY A 211 -12.92 -35.53 17.87
CA GLY A 211 -12.85 -37.00 17.83
C GLY A 211 -13.65 -37.66 18.96
N GLY A 212 -14.21 -38.82 18.69
CA GLY A 212 -14.90 -39.65 19.67
C GLY A 212 -13.96 -40.12 20.78
N SER A 213 -14.51 -40.41 21.96
CA SER A 213 -13.74 -40.80 23.15
C SER A 213 -14.21 -42.13 23.72
N SER A 214 -13.25 -42.94 24.17
CA SER A 214 -13.49 -44.21 24.85
C SER A 214 -12.42 -44.48 25.92
N ASN A 215 -12.48 -45.64 26.55
CA ASN A 215 -11.47 -46.11 27.49
C ASN A 215 -10.26 -46.80 26.81
N LEU A 216 -10.30 -47.02 25.49
CA LEU A 216 -9.23 -47.70 24.74
C LEU A 216 -8.70 -46.82 23.61
N TYR A 217 -9.51 -46.54 22.59
CA TYR A 217 -9.06 -45.88 21.37
C TYR A 217 -9.94 -44.69 21.01
N GLY A 218 -9.42 -43.47 21.13
CA GLY A 218 -10.12 -42.25 20.71
C GLY A 218 -10.02 -41.98 19.20
N GLY A 219 -11.04 -41.34 18.65
CA GLY A 219 -11.08 -40.93 17.24
C GLY A 219 -10.20 -39.72 16.95
N GLY A 220 -9.82 -39.55 15.68
CA GLY A 220 -9.06 -38.38 15.22
C GLY A 220 -9.92 -37.12 15.11
N GLY A 221 -9.35 -35.96 15.39
CA GLY A 221 -10.04 -34.67 15.21
C GLY A 221 -10.16 -34.29 13.73
N GLY A 222 -11.27 -33.67 13.32
CA GLY A 222 -11.48 -33.18 11.96
C GLY A 222 -10.63 -31.94 11.64
N GLY A 223 -10.19 -31.79 10.39
CA GLY A 223 -9.43 -30.61 9.96
C GLY A 223 -10.31 -29.36 9.85
N GLY A 224 -9.75 -28.18 10.16
CA GLY A 224 -10.39 -26.89 9.92
C GLY A 224 -10.44 -26.55 8.43
N GLY A 225 -11.33 -25.67 7.99
CA GLY A 225 -11.50 -25.32 6.57
C GLY A 225 -12.58 -24.27 6.39
N TYR A 226 -13.06 -24.04 5.17
CA TYR A 226 -14.24 -23.20 4.96
C TYR A 226 -15.43 -23.81 5.69
N TYR A 227 -15.64 -25.11 5.48
CA TYR A 227 -16.28 -25.97 6.46
C TYR A 227 -15.29 -27.04 6.93
N GLY A 228 -15.26 -27.29 8.22
CA GLY A 228 -14.39 -28.30 8.82
C GLY A 228 -14.87 -29.73 8.56
N GLY A 229 -13.93 -30.67 8.59
CA GLY A 229 -14.24 -32.09 8.55
C GLY A 229 -14.81 -32.59 9.87
N GLY A 230 -15.51 -33.72 9.86
CA GLY A 230 -16.00 -34.38 11.07
C GLY A 230 -14.89 -35.10 11.84
N GLY A 231 -15.07 -35.26 13.14
CA GLY A 231 -14.20 -36.11 13.95
C GLY A 231 -14.49 -37.60 13.71
N GLY A 232 -13.48 -38.45 13.83
CA GLY A 232 -13.66 -39.90 13.75
C GLY A 232 -14.31 -40.49 15.01
N GLY A 233 -14.96 -41.64 14.87
CA GLY A 233 -15.54 -42.37 16.00
C GLY A 233 -14.48 -43.06 16.87
N SER A 234 -14.77 -43.24 18.16
CA SER A 234 -13.94 -44.04 19.06
C SER A 234 -14.23 -45.54 18.96
N ASP A 235 -13.33 -46.34 19.52
CA ASP A 235 -13.44 -47.80 19.60
C ASP A 235 -13.18 -48.30 21.03
N THR A 236 -13.95 -49.31 21.45
CA THR A 236 -13.83 -50.01 22.73
C THR A 236 -13.48 -51.49 22.58
N ASP A 237 -13.34 -52.00 21.36
CA ASP A 237 -12.75 -53.31 21.11
C ASP A 237 -11.23 -53.20 21.25
N SER A 238 -10.61 -54.19 21.90
CA SER A 238 -9.15 -54.25 22.09
C SER A 238 -8.42 -54.94 20.93
N SER A 239 -9.16 -55.51 19.99
CA SER A 239 -8.67 -56.25 18.84
C SER A 239 -9.11 -55.61 17.53
N GLY A 240 -8.26 -55.61 16.50
CA GLY A 240 -8.60 -55.17 15.14
C GLY A 240 -7.93 -53.86 14.70
N ASN A 241 -8.56 -53.19 13.72
CA ASN A 241 -8.12 -51.89 13.22
C ASN A 241 -8.87 -50.80 13.98
N ASP A 242 -8.14 -49.99 14.74
CA ASP A 242 -8.69 -49.15 15.82
C ASP A 242 -9.47 -47.89 15.33
N ALA A 243 -9.65 -46.88 16.21
CA ALA A 243 -10.57 -45.77 16.04
C ALA A 243 -10.50 -44.99 14.70
N GLY A 244 -11.62 -44.39 14.31
CA GLY A 244 -11.76 -43.68 13.02
C GLY A 244 -10.90 -42.42 12.93
N ALA A 245 -10.40 -42.12 11.73
CA ALA A 245 -9.68 -40.86 11.47
C ALA A 245 -10.66 -39.69 11.27
N GLY A 246 -10.21 -38.47 11.55
CA GLY A 246 -10.95 -37.26 11.22
C GLY A 246 -10.97 -36.98 9.71
N GLY A 247 -12.03 -36.35 9.22
CA GLY A 247 -12.08 -35.84 7.84
C GLY A 247 -11.31 -34.52 7.69
N GLY A 248 -10.85 -34.22 6.48
CA GLY A 248 -10.23 -32.93 6.17
C GLY A 248 -11.25 -31.79 6.09
N GLY A 249 -10.80 -30.56 6.28
CA GLY A 249 -11.60 -29.37 6.01
C GLY A 249 -11.50 -28.93 4.54
N SER A 250 -12.57 -28.31 4.02
CA SER A 250 -12.61 -27.81 2.65
C SER A 250 -11.82 -26.52 2.46
N SER A 251 -11.38 -26.29 1.22
CA SER A 251 -10.87 -25.01 0.75
C SER A 251 -11.98 -24.13 0.20
N PHE A 252 -11.72 -22.83 0.09
CA PHE A 252 -12.63 -21.85 -0.51
C PHE A 252 -11.83 -20.71 -1.16
N ALA A 253 -12.40 -20.08 -2.18
CA ALA A 253 -11.92 -18.83 -2.74
C ALA A 253 -13.13 -18.04 -3.24
N ASP A 254 -13.26 -16.79 -2.80
CA ASP A 254 -14.32 -15.90 -3.23
C ASP A 254 -14.00 -15.31 -4.61
N THR A 255 -14.83 -15.62 -5.60
CA THR A 255 -14.66 -15.17 -6.98
C THR A 255 -14.86 -13.67 -7.17
N LEU A 256 -15.44 -12.97 -6.18
CA LEU A 256 -15.54 -11.50 -6.21
C LEU A 256 -14.15 -10.86 -6.05
N TYR A 257 -13.27 -11.48 -5.26
CA TYR A 257 -11.96 -10.94 -4.89
C TYR A 257 -10.79 -11.70 -5.52
N THR A 258 -11.05 -12.82 -6.20
CA THR A 258 -10.00 -13.70 -6.72
C THR A 258 -10.28 -14.22 -8.12
N SER A 259 -9.20 -14.52 -8.85
CA SER A 259 -9.22 -15.13 -10.19
C SER A 259 -8.10 -16.16 -10.33
N ASN A 260 -8.13 -16.95 -11.42
CA ASN A 260 -7.13 -18.00 -11.72
C ASN A 260 -6.94 -19.03 -10.58
N ILE A 261 -8.05 -19.39 -9.93
CA ILE A 261 -8.04 -20.25 -8.74
C ILE A 261 -7.73 -21.71 -9.10
N THR A 262 -6.83 -22.33 -8.35
CA THR A 262 -6.62 -23.78 -8.34
C THR A 262 -6.61 -24.32 -6.92
N HIS A 263 -7.36 -25.39 -6.68
CA HIS A 263 -7.41 -26.09 -5.38
C HIS A 263 -6.63 -27.40 -5.44
N PHE A 264 -5.83 -27.66 -4.41
CA PHE A 264 -5.08 -28.89 -4.22
C PHE A 264 -5.45 -29.55 -2.89
N THR A 265 -5.42 -30.87 -2.86
CA THR A 265 -5.61 -31.68 -1.65
C THR A 265 -4.26 -32.20 -1.14
N GLY A 266 -4.05 -32.17 0.18
CA GLY A 266 -2.97 -32.92 0.82
C GLY A 266 -1.54 -32.57 0.40
N VAL A 267 -1.20 -31.28 0.35
CA VAL A 267 0.09 -30.77 -0.12
C VAL A 267 1.07 -30.46 1.01
N LYS A 268 0.58 -29.97 2.16
CA LYS A 268 1.44 -29.41 3.22
C LYS A 268 1.49 -30.28 4.46
N SER A 269 2.71 -30.72 4.82
CA SER A 269 3.04 -31.31 6.11
C SER A 269 3.43 -30.23 7.13
N GLY A 270 3.22 -30.49 8.43
CA GLY A 270 3.45 -29.52 9.50
C GLY A 270 2.49 -28.32 9.47
N HIS A 271 2.95 -27.16 9.95
CA HIS A 271 2.16 -25.92 9.94
C HIS A 271 1.80 -25.49 8.51
N GLY A 272 0.76 -24.68 8.37
CA GLY A 272 0.42 -24.03 7.11
C GLY A 272 1.47 -23.01 6.67
N MET A 273 1.18 -22.36 5.54
CA MET A 273 2.01 -21.28 4.99
C MET A 273 1.13 -20.41 4.11
N VAL A 274 1.39 -19.10 4.10
CA VAL A 274 0.83 -18.17 3.11
C VAL A 274 1.99 -17.49 2.42
N MET A 275 2.04 -17.62 1.10
CA MET A 275 2.98 -16.93 0.22
C MET A 275 2.19 -15.98 -0.65
N ILE A 276 2.65 -14.74 -0.77
CA ILE A 276 2.10 -13.75 -1.69
C ILE A 276 3.25 -13.25 -2.57
N GLU A 277 2.99 -13.10 -3.86
CA GLU A 277 3.92 -12.52 -4.82
C GLU A 277 3.26 -11.32 -5.47
N TYR A 278 4.00 -10.24 -5.66
CA TYR A 278 3.49 -9.02 -6.29
C TYR A 278 4.61 -8.26 -6.98
N GLN A 279 4.23 -7.32 -7.84
CA GLN A 279 5.16 -6.46 -8.55
C GLN A 279 5.06 -5.03 -8.04
N LEU A 280 6.17 -4.41 -7.69
CA LEU A 280 6.25 -2.99 -7.36
C LEU A 280 6.33 -2.16 -8.63
N VAL A 281 5.51 -1.12 -8.70
CA VAL A 281 5.58 -0.14 -9.78
C VAL A 281 6.14 1.19 -9.27
N PRO A 282 6.98 1.91 -10.02
CA PRO A 282 7.50 3.18 -9.54
C PRO A 282 6.39 4.21 -9.31
N LEU A 283 6.51 4.95 -8.21
CA LEU A 283 5.64 6.09 -7.90
C LEU A 283 6.28 7.37 -8.42
N PHE A 284 5.46 8.27 -8.96
CA PHE A 284 5.88 9.64 -9.24
C PHE A 284 6.00 10.40 -7.92
N GLN A 285 7.18 10.96 -7.64
CA GLN A 285 7.45 11.78 -6.46
C GLN A 285 7.26 13.26 -6.76
N SER A 286 7.75 13.72 -7.91
CA SER A 286 7.59 15.11 -8.35
C SER A 286 7.67 15.21 -9.86
N ILE A 287 6.93 16.16 -10.41
CA ILE A 287 7.00 16.57 -11.80
C ILE A 287 6.95 18.10 -11.82
N GLY A 288 7.91 18.75 -12.49
CA GLY A 288 7.99 20.21 -12.43
C GLY A 288 9.18 20.80 -13.16
N ALA A 289 9.06 22.08 -13.52
CA ALA A 289 10.18 22.88 -14.00
C ALA A 289 10.82 23.66 -12.84
N GLN A 290 12.13 23.92 -12.93
CA GLN A 290 12.87 24.61 -11.87
C GLN A 290 12.51 26.11 -11.77
N THR A 291 12.28 26.74 -12.92
CA THR A 291 11.97 28.18 -13.01
C THR A 291 10.53 28.38 -13.45
N PRO A 292 9.69 29.07 -12.65
CA PRO A 292 8.29 29.32 -13.01
C PRO A 292 8.11 30.44 -14.06
N LEU A 293 9.12 31.28 -14.28
CA LEU A 293 9.15 32.36 -15.26
C LEU A 293 10.48 32.30 -16.03
N THR A 294 10.44 32.43 -17.36
CA THR A 294 11.64 32.37 -18.21
C THR A 294 11.40 33.01 -19.57
N ASN A 295 12.47 33.48 -20.22
CA ASN A 295 12.45 33.87 -21.64
C ASN A 295 13.08 32.82 -22.59
N ALA A 296 13.41 31.63 -22.07
CA ALA A 296 14.04 30.58 -22.84
C ALA A 296 13.09 29.96 -23.88
N SER A 297 13.63 29.57 -25.04
CA SER A 297 12.89 28.86 -26.09
C SER A 297 12.79 27.35 -25.84
N SER A 298 13.33 26.86 -24.72
CA SER A 298 13.29 25.46 -24.32
C SER A 298 13.21 25.37 -22.80
N ILE A 299 12.40 24.45 -22.29
CA ILE A 299 12.15 24.27 -20.86
C ILE A 299 12.34 22.80 -20.50
N ASP A 300 13.09 22.56 -19.43
CA ASP A 300 13.29 21.25 -18.84
C ASP A 300 12.30 21.01 -17.69
N PHE A 301 11.48 19.97 -17.84
CA PHE A 301 10.64 19.44 -16.78
C PHE A 301 11.31 18.21 -16.16
N GLN A 302 11.64 18.30 -14.87
CA GLN A 302 12.19 17.20 -14.10
C GLN A 302 11.07 16.27 -13.63
N ILE A 303 11.29 14.97 -13.79
CA ILE A 303 10.39 13.91 -13.35
C ILE A 303 11.19 13.01 -12.39
N GLN A 304 10.75 12.93 -11.14
CA GLN A 304 11.36 12.12 -10.11
C GLN A 304 10.47 10.93 -9.77
N LEU A 305 11.05 9.74 -9.73
CA LEU A 305 10.40 8.47 -9.40
C LEU A 305 10.92 7.91 -8.08
N SER A 306 10.12 7.05 -7.42
CA SER A 306 10.53 6.35 -6.19
C SER A 306 11.61 5.29 -6.42
N ASP A 307 11.55 4.63 -7.57
CA ASP A 307 12.39 3.49 -7.93
C ASP A 307 12.77 3.57 -9.41
N PRO A 308 13.90 2.96 -9.82
CA PRO A 308 14.30 2.90 -11.21
C PRO A 308 13.18 2.29 -12.07
N PHE A 309 12.71 3.05 -13.05
CA PHE A 309 11.80 2.54 -14.08
C PHE A 309 12.60 2.30 -15.38
N PRO A 310 12.36 1.22 -16.14
CA PRO A 310 13.04 0.95 -17.42
C PRO A 310 12.85 2.02 -18.51
N GLY A 311 12.18 3.13 -18.21
CA GLY A 311 11.85 4.22 -19.11
C GLY A 311 10.46 4.05 -19.72
N PHE A 312 9.83 5.15 -20.08
CA PHE A 312 8.57 5.17 -20.84
C PHE A 312 8.71 6.08 -22.05
N SER A 313 7.90 5.85 -23.08
CA SER A 313 7.92 6.68 -24.29
C SER A 313 7.53 8.13 -24.01
N ALA A 314 8.26 9.09 -24.60
CA ALA A 314 7.94 10.52 -24.53
C ALA A 314 6.53 10.85 -25.08
N ASN A 315 5.98 10.02 -25.96
CA ASN A 315 4.68 10.23 -26.61
C ASN A 315 3.48 10.21 -25.66
N ILE A 316 3.65 9.73 -24.43
CA ILE A 316 2.58 9.72 -23.42
C ILE A 316 2.49 11.04 -22.65
N ILE A 317 3.48 11.93 -22.79
CA ILE A 317 3.54 13.19 -22.07
C ILE A 317 2.75 14.23 -22.89
N GLU A 318 1.73 14.79 -22.27
CA GLU A 318 0.87 15.79 -22.88
C GLU A 318 1.27 17.19 -22.41
N LEU A 319 1.32 18.16 -23.33
CA LEU A 319 1.47 19.57 -22.97
C LEU A 319 0.15 20.10 -22.43
N ILE A 320 0.22 20.89 -21.36
CA ILE A 320 -0.89 21.62 -20.77
C ILE A 320 -0.57 23.13 -20.75
N GLY A 321 -1.59 23.98 -20.64
CA GLY A 321 -1.43 25.44 -20.71
C GLY A 321 -2.00 26.02 -22.00
N ASP A 322 -1.39 27.11 -22.45
CA ASP A 322 -1.82 27.80 -23.65
C ASP A 322 -1.50 26.97 -24.91
N PRO A 323 -2.48 26.75 -25.82
CA PRO A 323 -2.26 25.93 -27.00
C PRO A 323 -1.18 26.51 -27.92
N GLY A 324 -0.17 25.69 -28.24
CA GLY A 324 0.88 26.06 -29.18
C GLY A 324 2.03 26.87 -28.59
N THR A 325 2.06 27.08 -27.27
CA THR A 325 3.17 27.75 -26.58
C THR A 325 4.49 27.04 -26.85
N CYS A 326 4.57 25.72 -26.68
CA CYS A 326 5.76 24.94 -26.98
C CYS A 326 5.42 23.72 -27.84
N GLN A 327 6.45 23.13 -28.47
CA GLN A 327 6.36 21.85 -29.16
C GLN A 327 6.70 20.68 -28.21
N PRO A 328 6.09 19.49 -28.39
CA PRO A 328 6.44 18.29 -27.65
C PRO A 328 7.93 17.96 -27.76
N GLY A 329 8.47 17.47 -26.67
CA GLY A 329 9.89 17.38 -26.40
C GLY A 329 10.50 15.99 -26.52
N THR A 330 11.72 15.87 -26.01
CA THR A 330 12.38 14.58 -25.82
C THR A 330 12.48 14.23 -24.35
N LEU A 331 12.34 12.95 -24.02
CA LEU A 331 12.59 12.42 -22.69
C LEU A 331 14.00 11.85 -22.62
N SER A 332 14.76 12.28 -21.63
CA SER A 332 16.12 11.81 -21.36
C SER A 332 16.30 11.47 -19.87
N GLY A 333 17.45 10.87 -19.54
CA GLY A 333 17.75 10.43 -18.17
C GLY A 333 17.60 8.91 -17.99
N SER A 334 17.89 8.43 -16.78
CA SER A 334 17.80 7.02 -16.43
C SER A 334 17.64 6.85 -14.91
N GLY A 335 17.17 5.68 -14.49
CA GLY A 335 16.95 5.39 -13.07
C GLY A 335 15.72 6.12 -12.53
N THR A 336 15.91 6.91 -11.48
CA THR A 336 14.81 7.62 -10.79
C THR A 336 14.63 9.07 -11.24
N SER A 337 15.56 9.62 -12.04
CA SER A 337 15.53 11.02 -12.46
C SER A 337 15.51 11.10 -13.98
N LEU A 338 14.41 11.64 -14.51
CA LEU A 338 14.17 11.86 -15.94
C LEU A 338 13.98 13.35 -16.20
N VAL A 339 14.30 13.79 -17.42
CA VAL A 339 14.11 15.16 -17.87
C VAL A 339 13.37 15.15 -19.19
N TYR A 340 12.23 15.83 -19.25
CA TYR A 340 11.48 16.06 -20.47
C TYR A 340 11.68 17.51 -20.93
N THR A 341 12.27 17.67 -22.11
CA THR A 341 12.68 18.98 -22.64
C THR A 341 11.77 19.40 -23.77
N VAL A 342 10.90 20.38 -23.54
CA VAL A 342 10.06 21.01 -24.58
C VAL A 342 10.85 22.07 -25.33
N THR A 343 10.50 22.31 -26.59
CA THR A 343 11.24 23.22 -27.49
C THR A 343 10.33 24.18 -28.22
N ASP A 344 10.93 25.15 -28.93
CA ASP A 344 10.26 26.16 -29.74
C ASP A 344 9.19 26.94 -28.95
N CYS A 345 9.52 27.26 -27.70
CA CYS A 345 8.60 27.97 -26.80
C CYS A 345 8.42 29.44 -27.20
N LEU A 346 7.15 29.83 -27.33
CA LEU A 346 6.64 31.18 -27.56
C LEU A 346 6.10 31.76 -26.25
N GLU A 347 5.75 33.04 -26.26
CA GLU A 347 5.13 33.70 -25.11
C GLU A 347 3.78 33.04 -24.75
N GLY A 348 3.57 32.79 -23.46
CA GLY A 348 2.39 32.10 -22.95
C GLY A 348 2.71 31.14 -21.80
N GLU A 349 1.72 30.39 -21.32
CA GLU A 349 1.92 29.39 -20.27
C GLU A 349 2.08 27.97 -20.82
N VAL A 350 2.98 27.19 -20.21
CA VAL A 350 3.17 25.77 -20.54
C VAL A 350 3.44 24.93 -19.30
N GLY A 351 2.90 23.71 -19.29
CA GLY A 351 3.23 22.66 -18.34
C GLY A 351 3.18 21.30 -19.04
N ILE A 352 3.41 20.23 -18.30
CA ILE A 352 3.27 18.86 -18.79
C ILE A 352 2.38 18.03 -17.88
N SER A 353 1.75 17.02 -18.47
CA SER A 353 1.01 16.01 -17.73
C SER A 353 1.29 14.60 -18.26
N ILE A 354 1.17 13.61 -17.38
CA ILE A 354 1.29 12.18 -17.67
C ILE A 354 -0.04 11.55 -17.24
N PRO A 355 -0.91 11.18 -18.19
CA PRO A 355 -2.24 10.65 -17.86
C PRO A 355 -2.20 9.36 -17.06
N ALA A 356 -3.24 9.11 -16.27
CA ALA A 356 -3.41 7.85 -15.56
C ALA A 356 -3.38 6.65 -16.52
N ASN A 357 -2.67 5.59 -16.14
CA ASN A 357 -2.50 4.32 -16.85
C ASN A 357 -1.88 4.45 -18.26
N SER A 358 -1.23 5.57 -18.56
CA SER A 358 -0.64 5.84 -19.88
C SER A 358 0.63 5.04 -20.16
N ILE A 359 1.38 4.66 -19.14
CA ILE A 359 2.53 3.78 -19.29
C ILE A 359 2.04 2.34 -19.22
N ALA A 360 1.98 1.67 -20.37
CA ALA A 360 1.46 0.31 -20.54
C ALA A 360 2.52 -0.68 -21.07
N GLU A 361 3.77 -0.58 -20.60
CA GLU A 361 4.89 -1.40 -21.08
C GLU A 361 5.23 -2.53 -20.11
N GLN A 362 5.67 -3.70 -20.62
CA GLN A 362 6.18 -4.82 -19.79
C GLN A 362 5.25 -5.25 -18.63
N SER A 363 3.93 -5.28 -18.87
CA SER A 363 2.91 -5.62 -17.86
C SER A 363 2.73 -4.59 -16.72
N TYR A 364 3.34 -3.41 -16.84
CA TYR A 364 3.07 -2.25 -16.00
C TYR A 364 1.91 -1.42 -16.58
N SER A 365 1.05 -0.93 -15.69
CA SER A 365 0.06 0.11 -15.98
C SER A 365 0.15 1.19 -14.90
N GLY A 366 0.58 2.39 -15.27
CA GLY A 366 0.63 3.55 -14.37
C GLY A 366 0.90 4.86 -15.11
N PRO A 367 0.93 6.01 -14.41
CA PRO A 367 0.57 6.22 -13.00
C PRO A 367 -0.91 5.93 -12.71
N GLU A 368 -1.31 5.69 -11.46
CA GLU A 368 -2.74 5.43 -11.14
C GLU A 368 -3.62 6.69 -11.28
N ILE A 369 -3.02 7.85 -11.02
CA ILE A 369 -3.65 9.17 -11.13
C ILE A 369 -2.78 10.01 -12.06
N THR A 370 -3.41 10.82 -12.91
CA THR A 370 -2.70 11.76 -13.78
C THR A 370 -1.77 12.64 -12.96
N GLN A 371 -0.50 12.73 -13.38
CA GLN A 371 0.50 13.59 -12.78
C GLN A 371 0.65 14.85 -13.63
N SER A 372 0.72 16.02 -13.00
CA SER A 372 0.84 17.30 -13.70
C SER A 372 1.91 18.16 -13.07
N SER A 373 2.70 18.84 -13.89
CA SER A 373 3.69 19.81 -13.43
C SER A 373 3.04 21.10 -12.91
N ASN A 374 3.85 21.95 -12.28
CA ASN A 374 3.56 23.37 -12.23
C ASN A 374 3.54 23.97 -13.65
N MET A 375 2.83 25.09 -13.82
CA MET A 375 2.91 25.91 -15.02
C MET A 375 4.20 26.72 -15.02
N VAL A 376 4.71 26.99 -16.22
CA VAL A 376 5.81 27.89 -16.51
C VAL A 376 5.29 28.99 -17.43
N THR A 377 5.48 30.24 -17.03
CA THR A 377 5.22 31.40 -17.88
C THR A 377 6.45 31.66 -18.72
N VAL A 378 6.28 31.58 -20.04
CA VAL A 378 7.28 32.01 -21.01
C VAL A 378 6.98 33.46 -21.34
N ASP A 379 7.90 34.35 -20.97
CA ASP A 379 7.80 35.77 -21.23
C ASP A 379 8.98 36.21 -22.10
N ARG A 380 8.66 36.69 -23.30
CA ARG A 380 9.66 37.15 -24.28
C ARG A 380 9.50 38.63 -24.61
N THR A 381 8.59 39.31 -23.91
CA THR A 381 8.41 40.74 -24.06
C THR A 381 9.53 41.43 -23.29
N ALA A 382 10.19 42.40 -23.93
CA ALA A 382 11.27 43.14 -23.31
C ALA A 382 10.73 44.40 -22.63
N PRO A 383 11.32 44.80 -21.48
CA PRO A 383 10.84 45.97 -20.74
C PRO A 383 11.00 47.24 -21.58
N ALA A 384 9.90 47.96 -21.76
CA ALA A 384 9.86 49.25 -22.42
C ALA A 384 9.77 50.36 -21.38
N VAL A 385 10.49 51.45 -21.64
CA VAL A 385 10.40 52.69 -20.85
C VAL A 385 9.49 53.66 -21.59
N SER A 386 8.43 54.09 -20.91
CA SER A 386 7.49 55.10 -21.41
C SER A 386 8.03 56.52 -21.21
N ASP A 387 7.22 57.55 -21.45
CA ASP A 387 7.66 58.95 -21.31
C ASP A 387 8.18 59.23 -19.89
N ILE A 388 9.46 59.53 -19.80
CA ILE A 388 10.11 59.98 -18.56
C ILE A 388 9.61 61.41 -18.29
N THR A 389 9.09 61.64 -17.09
CA THR A 389 8.58 62.95 -16.67
C THR A 389 9.33 63.44 -15.44
N GLN A 390 9.24 64.74 -15.15
CA GLN A 390 9.86 65.34 -13.98
C GLN A 390 8.78 65.98 -13.09
N GLU A 391 8.80 65.66 -11.81
CA GLU A 391 8.09 66.40 -10.76
C GLU A 391 9.11 66.91 -9.74
N ASN A 392 9.22 68.23 -9.61
CA ASN A 392 10.21 68.88 -8.75
C ASN A 392 11.64 68.42 -9.06
N SER A 393 12.32 67.79 -8.09
CA SER A 393 13.69 67.27 -8.19
C SER A 393 13.72 65.76 -8.42
N GLU A 394 12.64 65.17 -8.94
CA GLU A 394 12.55 63.73 -9.17
C GLU A 394 12.09 63.44 -10.61
N LEU A 395 12.76 62.50 -11.27
CA LEU A 395 12.34 61.93 -12.54
C LEU A 395 11.53 60.67 -12.28
N ILE A 396 10.35 60.62 -12.88
CA ILE A 396 9.42 59.48 -12.86
C ILE A 396 9.66 58.69 -14.14
N ILE A 397 10.07 57.44 -14.01
CA ILE A 397 10.49 56.56 -15.11
C ILE A 397 9.56 55.33 -15.11
N PRO A 398 8.43 55.35 -15.83
CA PRO A 398 7.49 54.24 -15.84
C PRO A 398 7.93 53.17 -16.84
N ILE A 399 7.89 51.92 -16.40
CA ILE A 399 8.36 50.73 -17.12
C ILE A 399 7.16 49.82 -17.39
N SER A 400 7.13 49.18 -18.56
CA SER A 400 5.98 48.37 -19.02
C SER A 400 5.71 47.13 -18.17
N GLU A 401 6.71 46.64 -17.44
CA GLU A 401 6.67 45.37 -16.74
C GLU A 401 7.61 45.32 -15.52
N PRO A 402 7.43 44.35 -14.62
CA PRO A 402 8.33 44.12 -13.50
C PRO A 402 9.79 43.94 -13.91
N VAL A 403 10.69 44.77 -13.36
CA VAL A 403 12.13 44.70 -13.65
C VAL A 403 12.99 44.52 -12.41
N LEU A 404 14.22 44.05 -12.62
CA LEU A 404 15.23 44.02 -11.58
C LEU A 404 15.57 45.43 -11.09
N PRO A 405 16.08 45.58 -9.85
CA PRO A 405 16.47 46.88 -9.32
C PRO A 405 17.51 47.61 -10.20
N PRO A 406 17.41 48.94 -10.32
CA PRO A 406 18.29 49.72 -11.19
C PRO A 406 19.77 49.61 -10.80
N GLN A 407 20.63 49.52 -11.81
CA GLN A 407 22.09 49.54 -11.71
C GLN A 407 22.67 50.79 -12.39
N ALA A 408 23.91 51.15 -12.03
CA ALA A 408 24.53 52.41 -12.48
C ALA A 408 24.81 52.47 -13.99
N ASP A 409 24.90 51.32 -14.66
CA ASP A 409 25.04 51.19 -16.11
C ASP A 409 23.69 51.23 -16.85
N ASN A 410 22.57 51.27 -16.12
CA ASN A 410 21.24 51.36 -16.73
C ASN A 410 20.89 52.76 -17.23
N TYR A 411 21.60 53.77 -16.75
CA TYR A 411 21.29 55.16 -17.07
C TYR A 411 22.54 56.02 -17.29
N GLY A 412 22.40 57.02 -18.13
CA GLY A 412 23.39 58.06 -18.39
C GLY A 412 22.86 59.42 -17.96
N PHE A 413 23.75 60.28 -17.45
CA PHE A 413 23.41 61.66 -17.12
C PHE A 413 24.46 62.63 -17.62
N THR A 414 24.02 63.70 -18.27
CA THR A 414 24.88 64.80 -18.73
C THR A 414 24.26 66.13 -18.34
N SER A 415 25.07 67.09 -17.88
CA SER A 415 24.59 68.41 -17.49
C SER A 415 25.56 69.52 -17.90
N SER A 416 25.01 70.71 -18.17
CA SER A 416 25.77 71.94 -18.39
C SER A 416 26.37 72.51 -17.11
N ASN A 417 25.90 72.06 -15.94
CA ASN A 417 26.38 72.48 -14.63
C ASN A 417 26.90 71.26 -13.85
N SER A 418 28.15 71.29 -13.40
CA SER A 418 28.76 70.20 -12.62
C SER A 418 28.10 69.99 -11.24
N ALA A 419 27.34 70.97 -10.74
CA ALA A 419 26.56 70.84 -9.51
C ALA A 419 25.22 70.10 -9.72
N CYS A 420 24.75 69.98 -10.96
CA CYS A 420 23.55 69.22 -11.30
C CYS A 420 23.91 67.74 -11.49
N GLN A 421 23.37 66.86 -10.65
CA GLN A 421 23.74 65.45 -10.60
C GLN A 421 22.51 64.57 -10.28
N VAL A 422 22.62 63.27 -10.59
CA VAL A 422 21.68 62.25 -10.13
C VAL A 422 22.18 61.74 -8.78
N ASP A 423 21.40 61.93 -7.72
CA ASP A 423 21.74 61.49 -6.36
C ASP A 423 21.49 59.99 -6.21
N SER A 424 20.36 59.50 -6.72
CA SER A 424 20.01 58.08 -6.69
C SER A 424 19.01 57.72 -7.77
N VAL A 425 19.01 56.45 -8.17
CA VAL A 425 17.94 55.84 -8.96
C VAL A 425 17.46 54.63 -8.18
N THR A 426 16.17 54.58 -7.86
CA THR A 426 15.59 53.53 -7.03
C THR A 426 14.31 52.98 -7.65
N ALA A 427 14.07 51.68 -7.47
CA ALA A 427 12.77 51.09 -7.78
C ALA A 427 11.75 51.50 -6.70
N SER A 428 10.75 52.29 -7.08
CA SER A 428 9.64 52.67 -6.20
C SER A 428 8.51 51.64 -6.23
N SER A 429 8.40 50.89 -7.32
CA SER A 429 7.60 49.67 -7.46
C SER A 429 8.23 48.81 -8.57
N ASP A 430 7.68 47.61 -8.80
CA ASP A 430 8.21 46.68 -9.80
C ASP A 430 8.19 47.28 -11.23
N GLN A 431 7.33 48.26 -11.50
CA GLN A 431 7.15 48.93 -12.81
C GLN A 431 7.51 50.43 -12.80
N LEU A 432 8.15 50.92 -11.75
CA LEU A 432 8.44 52.34 -11.61
C LEU A 432 9.79 52.59 -10.97
N TRP A 433 10.66 53.29 -11.70
CA TRP A 433 11.89 53.85 -11.14
C TRP A 433 11.72 55.35 -10.88
N LEU A 434 12.38 55.82 -9.82
CA LEU A 434 12.51 57.23 -9.47
C LEU A 434 13.98 57.60 -9.46
N ALA A 435 14.34 58.68 -10.15
CA ALA A 435 15.68 59.25 -10.10
C ALA A 435 15.65 60.62 -9.42
N THR A 436 16.33 60.74 -8.29
CA THR A 436 16.42 62.02 -7.57
C THR A 436 17.57 62.86 -8.12
N LEU A 437 17.30 64.13 -8.36
CA LEU A 437 18.23 65.11 -8.90
C LEU A 437 18.63 66.11 -7.83
N SER A 438 19.89 66.53 -7.80
CA SER A 438 20.39 67.60 -6.94
C SER A 438 21.06 68.69 -7.76
N GLY A 439 20.91 69.96 -7.35
CA GLY A 439 21.61 71.10 -7.95
C GLY A 439 21.24 71.42 -9.42
N CYS A 440 20.11 70.92 -9.92
CA CYS A 440 19.71 71.06 -11.32
C CYS A 440 18.88 72.29 -11.66
N GLU A 441 18.54 73.14 -10.67
CA GLU A 441 17.79 74.37 -10.92
C GLU A 441 18.53 75.30 -11.88
N GLY A 442 17.84 75.74 -12.94
CA GLY A 442 18.39 76.65 -13.94
C GLY A 442 19.49 76.06 -14.83
N SER A 443 19.69 74.74 -14.84
CA SER A 443 20.69 74.06 -15.68
C SER A 443 20.05 73.28 -16.82
N SER A 444 20.80 73.10 -17.92
CA SER A 444 20.41 72.20 -19.01
C SER A 444 21.00 70.82 -18.75
N PHE A 445 20.19 69.77 -18.79
CA PHE A 445 20.63 68.40 -18.55
C PHE A 445 19.88 67.39 -19.41
N SER A 446 20.45 66.20 -19.57
CA SER A 446 19.84 65.03 -20.20
C SER A 446 20.06 63.81 -19.34
N PHE A 447 18.95 63.13 -19.01
CA PHE A 447 18.92 61.82 -18.37
C PHE A 447 18.49 60.79 -19.42
N THR A 448 19.19 59.67 -19.51
CA THR A 448 18.94 58.64 -20.52
C THR A 448 18.88 57.28 -19.86
N ILE A 449 17.83 56.50 -20.09
CA ILE A 449 17.86 55.06 -19.87
C ILE A 449 18.54 54.42 -21.08
N VAL A 450 19.61 53.66 -20.84
CA VAL A 450 20.45 53.08 -21.88
C VAL A 450 19.74 51.88 -22.51
N ALA A 451 19.82 51.75 -23.83
CA ALA A 451 19.26 50.62 -24.54
C ALA A 451 19.78 49.26 -24.02
N ASN A 452 18.90 48.28 -23.90
CA ASN A 452 19.18 46.89 -23.47
C ASN A 452 19.83 46.77 -22.08
N SER A 453 19.65 47.76 -21.21
CA SER A 453 20.29 47.79 -19.89
C SER A 453 19.35 47.37 -18.76
N VAL A 454 18.04 47.58 -18.93
CA VAL A 454 17.01 47.18 -17.97
C VAL A 454 16.65 45.72 -18.22
N VAL A 455 16.69 44.90 -17.17
CA VAL A 455 16.40 43.46 -17.25
C VAL A 455 15.11 43.18 -16.50
N ASP A 456 14.16 42.50 -17.14
CA ASP A 456 12.92 42.06 -16.49
C ASP A 456 13.13 40.82 -15.59
N LEU A 457 12.05 40.34 -14.96
CA LEU A 457 12.09 39.15 -14.13
C LEU A 457 12.27 37.83 -14.92
N ALA A 458 11.98 37.82 -16.23
CA ALA A 458 12.13 36.67 -17.12
C ALA A 458 13.52 36.60 -17.77
N GLY A 459 14.30 37.68 -17.68
CA GLY A 459 15.62 37.85 -18.25
C GLY A 459 15.66 38.58 -19.61
N ASN A 460 14.57 39.18 -20.09
CA ASN A 460 14.61 40.01 -21.29
C ASN A 460 15.25 41.36 -20.99
N THR A 461 15.98 41.89 -21.98
CA THR A 461 16.66 43.18 -21.88
C THR A 461 15.95 44.23 -22.70
N GLY A 462 15.72 45.40 -22.15
CA GLY A 462 15.19 46.58 -22.83
C GLY A 462 15.67 47.88 -22.18
N PRO A 463 15.16 49.05 -22.59
CA PRO A 463 14.41 49.28 -23.82
C PRO A 463 15.26 49.04 -25.09
N ASN A 464 14.64 48.85 -26.25
CA ASN A 464 15.36 48.54 -27.51
C ASN A 464 16.22 49.70 -28.06
N ALA A 465 15.98 50.92 -27.57
CA ALA A 465 16.73 52.12 -27.91
C ALA A 465 16.81 53.03 -26.67
N ASP A 466 17.76 53.96 -26.66
CA ASP A 466 17.91 54.92 -25.58
C ASP A 466 16.63 55.75 -25.41
N THR A 467 16.12 55.82 -24.18
CA THR A 467 14.98 56.67 -23.83
C THR A 467 15.48 57.83 -22.99
N SER A 468 15.42 59.05 -23.53
CA SER A 468 16.00 60.24 -22.92
C SER A 468 14.96 61.28 -22.52
N PHE A 469 15.17 61.91 -21.36
CA PHE A 469 14.52 63.13 -20.93
C PHE A 469 15.55 64.26 -20.88
N ALA A 470 15.22 65.43 -21.46
CA ALA A 470 16.12 66.57 -21.46
C ALA A 470 15.40 67.87 -21.10
N VAL A 471 16.06 68.68 -20.27
CA VAL A 471 15.68 70.06 -19.97
C VAL A 471 16.70 70.97 -20.63
N THR A 472 16.23 71.95 -21.40
CA THR A 472 17.08 72.97 -22.02
C THR A 472 16.71 74.33 -21.46
N VAL A 473 17.63 74.96 -20.74
CA VAL A 473 17.54 76.35 -20.30
C VAL A 473 18.28 77.22 -21.34
N PRO A 474 17.62 78.22 -21.93
CA PRO A 474 18.18 79.06 -23.01
C PRO A 474 19.30 79.99 -22.57
#